data_AF-A0A812U939-F1
#
_entry.id   AF-A0A812U939-F1
#
_cell.length_a   1.000
_cell.length_b   1.000
_cell.length_c   1.000
_cell.angle_alpha   90.00
_cell.angle_beta   90.00
_cell.angle_gamma   90.00
#
_symmetry.space_group_name_H-M   'P 1'
#
loop_
_entity.id
_entity.type
_entity.pdbx_description
1 polymer ?
#
loop_
_entity_poly.entity_id
_entity_poly.type
_entity_poly.pdbx_seq_one_letter_code
_entity_poly.pdbx_strand_id
1 'polypeptide(L)'
;MARSQGPASISLLVVALIVSSVLPLHVQPWKIAAWNQHRKSSYFQKDCVWVSTLQRMGYHKQDIVDAIGDLKVRYSPGELQRWASGYDVIAVQEADPLFCEALGTLSLRMVRGQNDLDGRGVQVESCSALILRNAERVCQQSAVLSFKPFGRRVTVSREHFVVRVERPNDGEQLVICSVHLHVPSMISRSRMTLADYLQPLRAALESVAGQGADGRLQVPCLLLGDFNMDPSMFNQLAHDDPFWKQFQSIVPEGGATAHSSNPSMQGDFAVTTAGAWQGKAMGSPSFQIFERYAAQVSQALCERIHLKNAHRRCQEARRGLGEMEASVSHAARDVVQLHSQIEAAPQALRDSLHAVRAARLQLLSAEHCLDHSLRRNVPLRRSLLNSDHRPLSFQGVLSKAWCCGFKILVLSSFDAGLRVSQRMPLRFQLRRTRKRSGDVVATAKPLCVLCEVQPATCWKMFEPEWVGNEVAFVPVGTALLSRVTPPV
;
A
#
# COMPACT_ATOMS: atom_id res chain seq x y z
N MET A 1 -14.07 37.58 66.06
CA MET A 1 -14.10 38.05 64.65
C MET A 1 -12.81 37.63 63.96
N ALA A 2 -12.82 37.56 62.61
CA ALA A 2 -11.65 37.36 61.73
C ALA A 2 -10.68 36.20 62.08
N ARG A 3 -10.92 35.00 61.53
CA ARG A 3 -9.84 34.07 61.18
C ARG A 3 -9.41 34.34 59.75
N SER A 4 -8.10 34.43 59.53
CA SER A 4 -7.49 34.72 58.23
C SER A 4 -7.80 33.64 57.19
N GLN A 5 -8.22 34.07 55.99
CA GLN A 5 -8.17 33.22 54.81
C GLN A 5 -6.71 33.13 54.35
N GLY A 6 -6.08 31.97 54.58
CA GLY A 6 -4.68 31.72 54.21
C GLY A 6 -4.48 31.40 52.72
N PRO A 7 -3.23 31.37 52.21
CA PRO A 7 -2.92 31.48 50.77
C PRO A 7 -3.21 30.24 49.90
N ALA A 8 -4.02 29.29 50.37
CA ALA A 8 -4.13 27.95 49.78
C ALA A 8 -4.74 27.90 48.35
N SER A 9 -5.52 28.92 47.94
CA SER A 9 -6.16 28.94 46.61
C SER A 9 -5.23 29.32 45.45
N ILE A 10 -4.10 30.00 45.71
CA ILE A 10 -3.21 30.44 44.62
C ILE A 10 -2.38 29.26 44.08
N SER A 11 -1.88 28.39 44.97
CA SER A 11 -0.98 27.29 44.59
C SER A 11 -1.65 26.23 43.70
N LEU A 12 -2.94 25.92 43.92
CA LEU A 12 -3.66 24.94 43.09
C LEU A 12 -3.97 25.47 41.69
N LEU A 13 -4.32 26.75 41.56
CA LEU A 13 -4.60 27.36 40.25
C LEU A 13 -3.33 27.46 39.39
N VAL A 14 -2.20 27.83 40.02
CA VAL A 14 -0.89 27.91 39.35
C VAL A 14 -0.41 26.52 38.93
N VAL A 15 -0.57 25.49 39.76
CA VAL A 15 -0.22 24.11 39.37
C VAL A 15 -1.12 23.60 38.24
N ALA A 16 -2.42 23.90 38.24
CA ALA A 16 -3.32 23.52 37.12
C ALA A 16 -2.94 24.23 35.81
N LEU A 17 -2.61 25.53 35.85
CA LEU A 17 -2.13 26.28 34.68
C LEU A 17 -0.78 25.78 34.17
N ILE A 18 0.16 25.45 35.06
CA ILE A 18 1.46 24.86 34.68
C ILE A 18 1.26 23.45 34.12
N VAL A 19 0.43 22.60 34.73
CA VAL A 19 0.16 21.26 34.19
C VAL A 19 -0.52 21.35 32.82
N SER A 20 -1.47 22.25 32.59
CA SER A 20 -2.09 22.43 31.27
C SER A 20 -1.21 23.12 30.23
N SER A 21 -0.09 23.76 30.62
CA SER A 21 0.89 24.38 29.70
C SER A 21 2.21 23.60 29.57
N VAL A 22 2.40 22.54 30.38
CA VAL A 22 3.56 21.64 30.36
C VAL A 22 3.17 20.20 30.03
N LEU A 23 1.89 19.83 30.10
CA LEU A 23 1.38 18.67 29.37
C LEU A 23 1.65 18.91 27.87
N PRO A 24 2.27 17.95 27.16
CA PRO A 24 2.41 18.09 25.73
C PRO A 24 1.02 18.19 25.11
N LEU A 25 0.79 19.28 24.37
CA LEU A 25 -0.24 19.35 23.32
C LEU A 25 -0.29 17.99 22.65
N HIS A 26 -1.45 17.34 22.65
CA HIS A 26 -1.59 15.92 22.32
C HIS A 26 -0.76 15.58 21.10
N VAL A 27 0.36 14.85 21.30
CA VAL A 27 1.28 14.50 20.23
C VAL A 27 0.52 13.60 19.27
N GLN A 28 0.05 14.17 18.17
CA GLN A 28 -0.80 13.44 17.26
C GLN A 28 0.07 12.47 16.47
N PRO A 29 -0.23 11.16 16.49
CA PRO A 29 0.52 10.23 15.68
C PRO A 29 0.24 10.50 14.21
N TRP A 30 1.30 10.57 13.40
CA TRP A 30 1.20 10.57 11.95
C TRP A 30 0.42 9.34 11.49
N LYS A 31 -0.52 9.54 10.56
CA LYS A 31 -1.23 8.48 9.85
C LYS A 31 -0.83 8.52 8.40
N ILE A 32 -0.03 7.55 7.98
CA ILE A 32 0.53 7.50 6.63
C ILE A 32 0.14 6.18 5.98
N ALA A 33 -0.47 6.25 4.80
CA ALA A 33 -0.74 5.05 4.01
C ALA A 33 0.34 4.82 2.94
N ALA A 34 0.54 3.56 2.54
CA ALA A 34 1.19 3.23 1.27
C ALA A 34 0.28 2.30 0.45
N TRP A 35 0.33 2.36 -0.88
CA TRP A 35 -0.37 1.40 -1.71
C TRP A 35 0.32 1.19 -3.06
N ASN A 36 0.98 0.04 -3.21
CA ASN A 36 1.43 -0.38 -4.53
C ASN A 36 0.22 -0.85 -5.34
N GLN A 37 0.03 -0.21 -6.48
CA GLN A 37 -1.15 -0.37 -7.30
C GLN A 37 -0.74 -1.08 -8.58
N HIS A 38 -0.99 -2.37 -8.72
CA HIS A 38 -0.62 -3.16 -9.90
C HIS A 38 -1.26 -2.60 -11.19
N ARG A 39 -0.61 -1.63 -11.86
CA ARG A 39 -1.19 -0.78 -12.93
C ARG A 39 -1.81 -1.59 -14.07
N LYS A 40 -2.68 -0.97 -14.89
CA LYS A 40 -3.29 -1.67 -16.05
C LYS A 40 -2.24 -2.33 -16.95
N SER A 41 -1.08 -1.72 -17.15
CA SER A 41 -0.02 -2.31 -17.98
C SER A 41 0.70 -3.51 -17.34
N SER A 42 0.57 -3.73 -16.02
CA SER A 42 1.07 -4.95 -15.37
C SER A 42 0.28 -6.20 -15.80
N TYR A 43 -0.97 -6.06 -16.26
CA TYR A 43 -1.70 -7.16 -16.92
C TYR A 43 -1.02 -7.67 -18.20
N PHE A 44 -0.15 -6.89 -18.85
CA PHE A 44 0.65 -7.33 -20.01
C PHE A 44 1.97 -8.02 -19.63
N GLN A 45 2.36 -8.06 -18.35
CA GLN A 45 3.61 -8.69 -17.94
C GLN A 45 3.53 -10.20 -18.18
N LYS A 46 4.64 -10.78 -18.65
CA LYS A 46 4.72 -12.19 -19.08
C LYS A 46 4.36 -13.15 -17.95
N ASP A 47 4.70 -12.78 -16.72
CA ASP A 47 4.58 -13.60 -15.53
C ASP A 47 3.26 -13.32 -14.77
N CYS A 48 2.40 -12.46 -15.33
CA CYS A 48 1.08 -12.17 -14.78
C CYS A 48 0.13 -13.37 -15.02
N VAL A 49 -0.47 -13.90 -13.95
CA VAL A 49 -1.16 -15.21 -13.91
C VAL A 49 -2.30 -15.34 -14.94
N TRP A 50 -2.94 -14.24 -15.33
CA TRP A 50 -3.97 -14.22 -16.38
C TRP A 50 -3.41 -14.56 -17.76
N VAL A 51 -2.22 -14.05 -18.12
CA VAL A 51 -1.64 -14.23 -19.46
C VAL A 51 -1.29 -15.69 -19.68
N SER A 52 -0.65 -16.34 -18.69
CA SER A 52 -0.33 -17.77 -18.76
C SER A 52 -1.58 -18.66 -18.67
N THR A 53 -2.65 -18.21 -18.02
CA THR A 53 -3.94 -18.92 -17.99
C THR A 53 -4.65 -18.85 -19.34
N LEU A 54 -4.76 -17.66 -19.94
CA LEU A 54 -5.33 -17.48 -21.28
C LEU A 54 -4.51 -18.21 -22.36
N GLN A 55 -3.18 -18.21 -22.26
CA GLN A 55 -2.32 -18.98 -23.17
C GLN A 55 -2.54 -20.50 -23.01
N ARG A 56 -2.73 -21.01 -21.79
CA ARG A 56 -3.09 -22.43 -21.57
C ARG A 56 -4.48 -22.79 -22.11
N MET A 57 -5.39 -21.83 -22.22
CA MET A 57 -6.68 -21.99 -22.91
C MET A 57 -6.56 -21.92 -24.45
N GLY A 58 -5.35 -21.73 -25.00
CA GLY A 58 -5.08 -21.71 -26.44
C GLY A 58 -5.15 -20.33 -27.10
N TYR A 59 -5.34 -19.24 -26.34
CA TYR A 59 -5.39 -17.89 -26.93
C TYR A 59 -4.00 -17.39 -27.35
N HIS A 60 -3.92 -16.80 -28.55
CA HIS A 60 -2.68 -16.17 -29.00
C HIS A 60 -2.34 -14.92 -28.19
N LYS A 61 -1.04 -14.69 -28.00
CA LYS A 61 -0.52 -13.55 -27.23
C LYS A 61 -1.07 -12.20 -27.72
N GLN A 62 -1.23 -12.01 -29.03
CA GLN A 62 -1.72 -10.74 -29.57
C GLN A 62 -3.19 -10.50 -29.24
N ASP A 63 -4.08 -11.49 -29.39
CA ASP A 63 -5.50 -11.34 -29.03
C ASP A 63 -5.67 -11.00 -27.53
N ILE A 64 -4.81 -11.56 -26.65
CA ILE A 64 -4.76 -11.24 -25.22
C ILE A 64 -4.35 -9.77 -25.00
N VAL A 65 -3.30 -9.30 -25.67
CA VAL A 65 -2.84 -7.90 -25.59
C VAL A 65 -3.94 -6.96 -26.09
N ASP A 66 -4.58 -7.26 -27.22
CA ASP A 66 -5.63 -6.43 -27.80
C ASP A 66 -6.92 -6.44 -26.95
N ALA A 67 -7.18 -7.51 -26.18
CA ALA A 67 -8.31 -7.57 -25.25
C ALA A 67 -8.03 -6.76 -23.96
N ILE A 68 -6.82 -6.83 -23.41
CA ILE A 68 -6.40 -6.02 -22.25
C ILE A 68 -6.33 -4.53 -22.61
N GLY A 69 -5.85 -4.20 -23.82
CA GLY A 69 -5.79 -2.82 -24.33
C GLY A 69 -7.15 -2.12 -24.26
N ASP A 70 -8.20 -2.79 -24.73
CA ASP A 70 -9.58 -2.28 -24.71
C ASP A 70 -10.23 -2.24 -23.32
N LEU A 71 -9.70 -2.99 -22.34
CA LEU A 71 -10.36 -3.22 -21.06
C LEU A 71 -10.57 -1.89 -20.31
N LYS A 72 -11.82 -1.48 -20.12
CA LYS A 72 -12.16 -0.27 -19.37
C LYS A 72 -12.09 -0.54 -17.88
N VAL A 73 -11.07 0.00 -17.22
CA VAL A 73 -10.91 -0.03 -15.77
C VAL A 73 -11.39 1.31 -15.20
N ARG A 74 -12.07 1.31 -14.05
CA ARG A 74 -12.48 2.53 -13.35
C ARG A 74 -12.27 2.39 -11.84
N TYR A 75 -11.71 3.42 -11.24
CA TYR A 75 -11.69 3.58 -9.78
C TYR A 75 -13.01 4.14 -9.27
N SER A 76 -13.27 3.97 -7.97
CA SER A 76 -14.39 4.58 -7.28
C SER A 76 -13.92 5.82 -6.51
N PRO A 77 -14.23 7.06 -6.94
CA PRO A 77 -13.80 8.26 -6.23
C PRO A 77 -14.27 8.29 -4.77
N GLY A 78 -15.49 7.80 -4.49
CA GLY A 78 -16.00 7.67 -3.12
C GLY A 78 -15.33 6.58 -2.27
N GLU A 79 -14.66 5.60 -2.88
CA GLU A 79 -13.79 4.66 -2.16
C GLU A 79 -12.45 5.33 -1.83
N LEU A 80 -11.79 5.92 -2.84
CA LEU A 80 -10.52 6.62 -2.68
C LEU A 80 -10.63 7.77 -1.67
N GLN A 81 -11.72 8.55 -1.70
CA GLN A 81 -11.97 9.63 -0.74
C GLN A 81 -12.14 9.13 0.69
N ARG A 82 -12.87 8.02 0.90
CA ARG A 82 -13.05 7.46 2.26
C ARG A 82 -11.74 6.89 2.80
N TRP A 83 -10.96 6.21 1.97
CA TRP A 83 -9.62 5.77 2.34
C TRP A 83 -8.71 6.94 2.67
N ALA A 84 -8.62 7.94 1.77
CA ALA A 84 -7.81 9.14 1.99
C ALA A 84 -8.26 9.97 3.20
N SER A 85 -9.53 9.88 3.59
CA SER A 85 -10.05 10.55 4.79
C SER A 85 -9.45 10.04 6.11
N GLY A 86 -8.80 8.87 6.11
CA GLY A 86 -8.15 8.28 7.29
C GLY A 86 -6.70 8.74 7.53
N TYR A 87 -6.06 9.40 6.56
CA TYR A 87 -4.61 9.65 6.55
C TYR A 87 -4.23 11.12 6.36
N ASP A 88 -3.02 11.45 6.80
CA ASP A 88 -2.39 12.76 6.64
C ASP A 88 -1.62 12.83 5.30
N VAL A 89 -0.93 11.72 4.98
CA VAL A 89 -0.17 11.51 3.74
C VAL A 89 -0.41 10.09 3.21
N ILE A 90 -0.40 9.93 1.89
CA ILE A 90 -0.54 8.64 1.22
C ILE A 90 0.56 8.50 0.17
N ALA A 91 1.40 7.48 0.29
CA ALA A 91 2.37 7.09 -0.71
C ALA A 91 1.74 6.12 -1.72
N VAL A 92 1.92 6.38 -3.01
CA VAL A 92 1.47 5.51 -4.10
C VAL A 92 2.69 5.22 -4.99
N GLN A 93 2.91 3.95 -5.30
CA GLN A 93 4.10 3.49 -6.03
C GLN A 93 3.87 3.44 -7.55
N GLU A 94 2.62 3.24 -7.98
CA GLU A 94 2.23 3.08 -9.39
C GLU A 94 0.94 3.86 -9.69
N ALA A 95 0.99 5.18 -9.53
CA ALA A 95 -0.13 6.06 -9.87
C ALA A 95 -0.30 6.14 -11.40
N ASP A 96 -1.30 5.41 -11.93
CA ASP A 96 -1.67 5.42 -13.35
C ASP A 96 -2.62 6.59 -13.70
N PRO A 97 -2.82 6.93 -14.99
CA PRO A 97 -3.66 8.07 -15.39
C PRO A 97 -5.11 7.99 -14.90
N LEU A 98 -5.68 6.78 -14.82
CA LEU A 98 -7.06 6.54 -14.39
C LEU A 98 -7.22 6.75 -12.88
N PHE A 99 -6.21 6.40 -12.09
CA PHE A 99 -6.13 6.72 -10.68
C PHE A 99 -5.99 8.23 -10.45
N CYS A 100 -5.13 8.89 -11.23
CA CYS A 100 -4.95 10.35 -11.20
C CYS A 100 -6.25 11.09 -11.55
N GLU A 101 -6.99 10.63 -12.58
CA GLU A 101 -8.30 11.19 -12.97
C GLU A 101 -9.31 11.07 -11.82
N ALA A 102 -9.40 9.90 -11.20
CA ALA A 102 -10.31 9.66 -10.08
C ALA A 102 -9.98 10.54 -8.86
N LEU A 103 -8.69 10.73 -8.53
CA LEU A 103 -8.25 11.66 -7.48
C LEU A 103 -8.46 13.14 -7.84
N GLY A 104 -8.35 13.51 -9.11
CA GLY A 104 -8.58 14.88 -9.58
C GLY A 104 -9.97 15.41 -9.21
N THR A 105 -10.97 14.53 -9.19
CA THR A 105 -12.34 14.86 -8.74
C THR A 105 -12.46 15.20 -7.25
N LEU A 106 -11.43 14.89 -6.45
CA LEU A 106 -11.44 15.01 -4.98
C LEU A 106 -10.69 16.26 -4.47
N SER A 107 -10.10 17.06 -5.37
CA SER A 107 -9.29 18.26 -5.03
C SER A 107 -8.15 18.00 -4.03
N LEU A 108 -7.65 16.75 -3.97
CA LEU A 108 -6.55 16.38 -3.08
C LEU A 108 -5.20 16.84 -3.68
N ARG A 109 -4.33 17.44 -2.86
CA ARG A 109 -3.03 17.93 -3.34
C ARG A 109 -2.07 16.76 -3.55
N MET A 110 -1.76 16.45 -4.80
CA MET A 110 -0.87 15.36 -5.18
C MET A 110 0.48 15.90 -5.70
N VAL A 111 1.58 15.40 -5.14
CA VAL A 111 2.93 15.49 -5.72
C VAL A 111 3.16 14.19 -6.49
N ARG A 112 3.66 14.26 -7.73
CA ARG A 112 3.90 13.09 -8.58
C ARG A 112 5.18 13.20 -9.38
N GLY A 113 5.68 12.06 -9.83
CA GLY A 113 6.86 11.97 -10.67
C GLY A 113 6.63 12.03 -12.17
N GLN A 114 7.73 11.84 -12.88
CA GLN A 114 7.77 11.37 -14.25
C GLN A 114 7.41 9.88 -14.32
N ASN A 115 7.11 9.43 -15.52
CA ASN A 115 6.80 8.05 -15.86
C ASN A 115 8.06 7.17 -15.88
N ASP A 116 7.98 5.97 -15.31
CA ASP A 116 9.09 5.00 -15.25
C ASP A 116 9.52 4.47 -16.63
N LEU A 117 10.75 3.94 -16.74
CA LEU A 117 11.22 3.14 -17.90
C LEU A 117 11.35 1.66 -17.52
N ASP A 118 10.64 0.79 -18.23
CA ASP A 118 10.64 -0.65 -17.93
C ASP A 118 11.90 -1.41 -18.38
N GLY A 119 11.92 -2.73 -18.14
CA GLY A 119 13.02 -3.63 -18.56
C GLY A 119 13.28 -3.70 -20.07
N ARG A 120 12.47 -3.04 -20.91
CA ARG A 120 12.64 -2.87 -22.36
C ARG A 120 13.06 -1.44 -22.73
N GLY A 121 13.20 -0.53 -21.77
CA GLY A 121 13.43 0.89 -21.99
C GLY A 121 12.19 1.64 -22.49
N VAL A 122 10.99 1.06 -22.35
CA VAL A 122 9.73 1.68 -22.77
C VAL A 122 9.16 2.47 -21.60
N GLN A 123 8.73 3.71 -21.87
CA GLN A 123 8.05 4.52 -20.87
C GLN A 123 6.70 3.91 -20.49
N VAL A 124 6.47 3.79 -19.19
CA VAL A 124 5.28 3.23 -18.59
C VAL A 124 4.45 4.36 -18.02
N GLU A 125 3.15 4.44 -18.35
CA GLU A 125 2.22 5.40 -17.75
C GLU A 125 1.87 5.03 -16.29
N SER A 126 2.87 5.12 -15.42
CA SER A 126 2.78 5.01 -13.97
C SER A 126 3.95 5.76 -13.34
N CYS A 127 3.68 6.40 -12.20
CA CYS A 127 4.69 7.16 -11.46
C CYS A 127 4.52 7.00 -9.94
N SER A 128 5.59 7.24 -9.19
CA SER A 128 5.51 7.47 -7.75
C SER A 128 4.74 8.76 -7.45
N ALA A 129 3.86 8.74 -6.46
CA ALA A 129 3.11 9.91 -6.02
C ALA A 129 2.93 9.96 -4.49
N LEU A 130 2.81 11.18 -3.95
CA LEU A 130 2.38 11.46 -2.58
C LEU A 130 1.12 12.32 -2.59
N ILE A 131 0.05 11.86 -1.94
CA ILE A 131 -1.16 12.64 -1.70
C ILE A 131 -1.02 13.27 -0.32
N LEU A 132 -1.13 14.60 -0.25
CA LEU A 132 -0.92 15.39 0.96
C LEU A 132 -2.26 16.00 1.39
N ARG A 133 -2.77 15.62 2.56
CA ARG A 133 -4.09 16.04 3.05
C ARG A 133 -4.00 16.91 4.31
N ASN A 134 -3.31 16.43 5.35
CA ASN A 134 -3.12 17.14 6.61
C ASN A 134 -1.67 17.58 6.82
N ALA A 135 -0.90 17.68 5.73
CA ALA A 135 0.51 18.05 5.74
C ALA A 135 0.80 19.01 4.59
N GLU A 136 1.80 19.89 4.74
CA GLU A 136 2.28 20.85 3.75
C GLU A 136 3.65 20.46 3.20
N ARG A 137 3.87 20.66 1.89
CA ARG A 137 5.16 20.38 1.25
C ARG A 137 6.10 21.56 1.50
N VAL A 138 7.16 21.31 2.27
CA VAL A 138 8.25 22.28 2.51
C VAL A 138 9.20 22.31 1.32
N CYS A 139 9.78 21.16 0.97
CA CYS A 139 10.67 21.01 -0.17
C CYS A 139 10.63 19.57 -0.72
N GLN A 140 11.22 19.36 -1.90
CA GLN A 140 11.32 18.04 -2.53
C GLN A 140 12.59 17.89 -3.36
N GLN A 141 13.05 16.66 -3.53
CA GLN A 141 14.14 16.29 -4.44
C GLN A 141 13.77 14.99 -5.18
N SER A 142 14.15 14.90 -6.46
CA SER A 142 14.03 13.68 -7.26
C SER A 142 15.27 12.80 -7.11
N ALA A 143 15.05 11.50 -7.06
CA ALA A 143 16.07 10.45 -7.13
C ALA A 143 15.71 9.45 -8.24
N VAL A 144 16.41 9.51 -9.36
CA VAL A 144 16.25 8.54 -10.46
C VAL A 144 17.18 7.35 -10.21
N LEU A 145 16.59 6.21 -9.83
CA LEU A 145 17.33 4.97 -9.65
C LEU A 145 17.40 4.23 -10.98
N SER A 146 18.59 4.08 -11.56
CA SER A 146 18.75 3.53 -12.91
C SER A 146 20.00 2.65 -13.07
N PHE A 147 19.90 1.68 -13.97
CA PHE A 147 21.02 0.82 -14.36
C PHE A 147 20.81 0.23 -15.76
N LYS A 148 21.88 -0.36 -16.31
CA LYS A 148 21.87 -1.05 -17.60
C LYS A 148 22.07 -2.55 -17.38
N PRO A 149 21.05 -3.41 -17.55
CA PRO A 149 21.19 -4.85 -17.37
C PRO A 149 22.26 -5.42 -18.30
N PHE A 150 23.11 -6.33 -17.80
CA PHE A 150 24.19 -6.90 -18.60
C PHE A 150 23.66 -7.56 -19.89
N GLY A 151 24.33 -7.30 -21.02
CA GLY A 151 23.90 -7.77 -22.35
C GLY A 151 22.68 -7.03 -22.95
N ARG A 152 22.09 -6.04 -22.27
CA ARG A 152 21.03 -5.19 -22.84
C ARG A 152 21.58 -3.84 -23.30
N ARG A 153 20.99 -3.29 -24.37
CA ARG A 153 21.30 -1.93 -24.87
C ARG A 153 20.53 -0.83 -24.14
N VAL A 154 19.42 -1.17 -23.49
CA VAL A 154 18.47 -0.25 -22.86
C VAL A 154 18.78 -0.02 -21.38
N THR A 155 18.54 1.21 -20.91
CA THR A 155 18.55 1.58 -19.50
C THR A 155 17.18 1.33 -18.90
N VAL A 156 17.15 0.85 -17.65
CA VAL A 156 15.94 0.72 -16.84
C VAL A 156 16.02 1.78 -15.74
N SER A 157 14.92 2.48 -15.45
CA SER A 157 14.92 3.56 -14.45
C SER A 157 13.57 3.73 -13.76
N ARG A 158 13.60 4.03 -12.46
CA ARG A 158 12.43 4.40 -11.66
C ARG A 158 12.69 5.68 -10.88
N GLU A 159 11.74 6.61 -10.93
CA GLU A 159 11.87 7.88 -10.22
C GLU A 159 11.22 7.83 -8.82
N HIS A 160 11.97 8.29 -7.83
CA HIS A 160 11.58 8.37 -6.43
C HIS A 160 11.55 9.83 -5.99
N PHE A 161 10.55 10.19 -5.17
CA PHE A 161 10.36 11.55 -4.66
C PHE A 161 10.58 11.60 -3.17
N VAL A 162 11.66 12.27 -2.78
CA VAL A 162 11.95 12.58 -1.39
C VAL A 162 11.31 13.93 -1.09
N VAL A 163 10.34 13.96 -0.18
CA VAL A 163 9.54 15.17 0.10
C VAL A 163 9.54 15.45 1.59
N ARG A 164 10.03 16.63 1.99
CA ARG A 164 9.87 17.13 3.36
C ARG A 164 8.47 17.70 3.50
N VAL A 165 7.73 17.16 4.45
CA VAL A 165 6.41 17.65 4.84
C VAL A 165 6.41 18.19 6.26
N GLU A 166 5.53 19.15 6.52
CA GLU A 166 5.24 19.71 7.84
C GLU A 166 3.76 19.55 8.14
N ARG A 167 3.39 19.26 9.38
CA ARG A 167 1.99 19.18 9.80
C ARG A 167 1.52 20.56 10.31
N PRO A 168 0.55 21.25 9.65
CA PRO A 168 0.24 22.65 9.98
C PRO A 168 -0.34 22.90 11.39
N ASN A 169 -0.78 21.85 12.09
CA ASN A 169 -1.39 21.96 13.42
C ASN A 169 -0.36 22.02 14.57
N ASP A 170 0.85 21.50 14.37
CA ASP A 170 1.90 21.43 15.41
C ASP A 170 3.34 21.65 14.90
N GLY A 171 3.52 21.84 13.59
CA GLY A 171 4.83 22.08 12.98
C GLY A 171 5.74 20.85 12.97
N GLU A 172 5.25 19.66 13.31
CA GLU A 172 6.08 18.46 13.26
C GLU A 172 6.45 18.15 11.80
N GLN A 173 7.72 17.80 11.55
CA GLN A 173 8.26 17.61 10.21
C GLN A 173 8.74 16.17 9.99
N LEU A 174 8.53 15.68 8.77
CA LEU A 174 8.88 14.34 8.33
C LEU A 174 9.31 14.39 6.86
N VAL A 175 10.38 13.68 6.50
CA VAL A 175 10.71 13.41 5.10
C VAL A 175 10.09 12.09 4.69
N ILE A 176 9.28 12.10 3.63
CA ILE A 176 8.55 10.94 3.14
C ILE A 176 9.04 10.60 1.73
N CYS A 177 9.25 9.32 1.46
CA CYS A 177 9.49 8.80 0.11
C CYS A 177 8.61 7.59 -0.18
N SER A 178 7.83 7.66 -1.27
CA SER A 178 7.20 6.48 -1.86
C SER A 178 8.30 5.64 -2.52
N VAL A 179 8.43 4.38 -2.13
CA VAL A 179 9.49 3.48 -2.61
C VAL A 179 8.93 2.37 -3.48
N HIS A 180 9.53 2.19 -4.66
CA HIS A 180 9.29 1.04 -5.53
C HIS A 180 10.62 0.58 -6.16
N LEU A 181 11.41 -0.20 -5.42
CA LEU A 181 12.75 -0.59 -5.86
C LEU A 181 12.72 -1.69 -6.93
N HIS A 182 13.71 -1.71 -7.81
CA HIS A 182 13.93 -2.84 -8.72
C HIS A 182 14.31 -4.11 -7.94
N VAL A 183 13.94 -5.26 -8.47
CA VAL A 183 14.27 -6.57 -7.89
C VAL A 183 15.80 -6.72 -7.73
N PRO A 184 16.32 -7.16 -6.55
CA PRO A 184 17.76 -7.30 -6.31
C PRO A 184 18.51 -8.11 -7.38
N SER A 185 17.86 -9.15 -7.92
CA SER A 185 18.43 -10.00 -8.98
C SER A 185 18.59 -9.29 -10.33
N MET A 186 17.86 -8.19 -10.59
CA MET A 186 18.07 -7.35 -11.77
C MET A 186 19.26 -6.41 -11.56
N ILE A 187 19.37 -5.83 -10.36
CA ILE A 187 20.45 -4.92 -9.97
C ILE A 187 21.79 -5.66 -10.00
N SER A 188 21.90 -6.82 -9.33
CA SER A 188 23.13 -7.61 -9.29
C SER A 188 23.56 -8.13 -10.67
N ARG A 189 22.61 -8.47 -11.55
CA ARG A 189 22.89 -8.78 -12.97
C ARG A 189 23.48 -7.62 -13.76
N SER A 190 23.41 -6.38 -13.29
CA SER A 190 24.11 -5.23 -13.88
C SER A 190 25.52 -5.00 -13.31
N ARG A 191 25.99 -5.87 -12.39
CA ARG A 191 27.26 -5.75 -11.64
C ARG A 191 27.32 -4.52 -10.73
N MET A 192 26.17 -4.09 -10.23
CA MET A 192 26.00 -2.98 -9.29
C MET A 192 25.61 -3.54 -7.91
N THR A 193 26.14 -2.98 -6.82
CA THR A 193 25.68 -3.33 -5.47
C THR A 193 24.36 -2.60 -5.14
N LEU A 194 23.64 -3.03 -4.10
CA LEU A 194 22.43 -2.31 -3.69
C LEU A 194 22.77 -0.92 -3.15
N ALA A 195 23.88 -0.78 -2.40
CA ALA A 195 24.34 0.51 -1.89
C ALA A 195 24.67 1.50 -3.03
N ASP A 196 25.39 1.06 -4.08
CA ASP A 196 25.69 1.88 -5.26
C ASP A 196 24.42 2.30 -6.01
N TYR A 197 23.50 1.35 -6.20
CA TYR A 197 22.21 1.58 -6.85
C TYR A 197 21.37 2.62 -6.10
N LEU A 198 21.43 2.64 -4.77
CA LEU A 198 20.67 3.58 -3.92
C LEU A 198 21.33 4.96 -3.75
N GLN A 199 22.53 5.21 -4.28
CA GLN A 199 23.24 6.50 -4.11
C GLN A 199 22.41 7.74 -4.51
N PRO A 200 21.63 7.75 -5.62
CA PRO A 200 20.80 8.92 -5.95
C PRO A 200 19.71 9.19 -4.91
N LEU A 201 19.17 8.14 -4.28
CA LEU A 201 18.17 8.28 -3.20
C LEU A 201 18.82 8.77 -1.91
N ARG A 202 20.02 8.29 -1.58
CA ARG A 202 20.82 8.82 -0.47
C ARG A 202 21.06 10.32 -0.61
N ALA A 203 21.58 10.77 -1.76
CA ALA A 203 21.85 12.18 -2.00
C ALA A 203 20.59 13.06 -1.90
N ALA A 204 19.44 12.55 -2.39
CA ALA A 204 18.16 13.24 -2.24
C ALA A 204 17.68 13.31 -0.78
N LEU A 205 17.87 12.25 0.01
CA LEU A 205 17.57 12.24 1.46
C LEU A 205 18.46 13.22 2.24
N GLU A 206 19.77 13.19 2.02
CA GLU A 206 20.73 14.12 2.65
C GLU A 206 20.39 15.58 2.30
N SER A 207 20.03 15.86 1.04
CA SER A 207 19.64 17.20 0.59
C SER A 207 18.31 17.72 1.15
N VAL A 208 17.35 16.84 1.44
CA VAL A 208 15.98 17.23 1.86
C VAL A 208 15.83 17.23 3.38
N ALA A 209 16.41 16.23 4.05
CA ALA A 209 16.39 16.10 5.51
C ALA A 209 17.46 16.95 6.20
N GLY A 210 18.53 17.33 5.49
CA GLY A 210 19.73 17.94 6.06
C GLY A 210 20.56 16.94 6.88
N GLN A 211 21.85 17.23 7.05
CA GLN A 211 22.78 16.35 7.78
C GLN A 211 23.35 17.06 9.01
N GLY A 212 23.37 16.38 10.15
CA GLY A 212 23.99 16.83 11.40
C GLY A 212 25.51 16.65 11.37
N ALA A 213 26.20 17.29 12.32
CA ALA A 213 27.65 17.16 12.47
C ALA A 213 28.10 15.73 12.86
N ASP A 214 27.18 14.89 13.34
CA ASP A 214 27.38 13.46 13.61
C ASP A 214 27.10 12.56 12.39
N GLY A 215 26.84 13.15 11.22
CA GLY A 215 26.52 12.46 9.98
C GLY A 215 25.08 11.95 9.86
N ARG A 216 24.23 12.13 10.88
CA ARG A 216 22.83 11.67 10.86
C ARG A 216 21.91 12.66 10.16
N LEU A 217 20.77 12.17 9.66
CA LEU A 217 19.74 13.05 9.09
C LEU A 217 19.05 13.88 10.18
N GLN A 218 18.92 15.19 9.97
CA GLN A 218 18.37 16.11 10.97
C GLN A 218 16.85 15.97 11.11
N VAL A 219 16.14 15.89 9.98
CA VAL A 219 14.70 15.60 9.95
C VAL A 219 14.49 14.08 9.88
N PRO A 220 13.58 13.49 10.68
CA PRO A 220 13.19 12.09 10.54
C PRO A 220 12.79 11.75 9.10
N CYS A 221 13.18 10.57 8.63
CA CYS A 221 12.82 10.08 7.31
C CYS A 221 11.98 8.81 7.43
N LEU A 222 10.99 8.65 6.55
CA LEU A 222 10.17 7.46 6.37
C LEU A 222 10.10 7.12 4.88
N LEU A 223 10.67 5.97 4.52
CA LEU A 223 10.60 5.40 3.18
C LEU A 223 9.60 4.24 3.24
N LEU A 224 8.58 4.20 2.38
CA LEU A 224 7.55 3.17 2.45
C LEU A 224 7.03 2.75 1.08
N GLY A 225 6.74 1.45 0.93
CA GLY A 225 6.26 0.86 -0.31
C GLY A 225 6.81 -0.53 -0.59
N ASP A 226 7.00 -0.83 -1.87
CA ASP A 226 7.48 -2.11 -2.37
C ASP A 226 9.00 -2.06 -2.62
N PHE A 227 9.76 -2.67 -1.72
CA PHE A 227 11.21 -2.79 -1.84
C PHE A 227 11.65 -3.96 -2.74
N ASN A 228 10.72 -4.80 -3.23
CA ASN A 228 10.97 -6.03 -3.99
C ASN A 228 11.96 -7.02 -3.31
N MET A 229 12.10 -6.92 -1.98
CA MET A 229 12.96 -7.75 -1.14
C MET A 229 12.46 -7.72 0.31
N ASP A 230 12.72 -8.77 1.09
CA ASP A 230 12.29 -8.79 2.50
C ASP A 230 13.14 -7.84 3.37
N PRO A 231 12.65 -7.37 4.53
CA PRO A 231 13.36 -6.43 5.41
C PRO A 231 14.76 -6.89 5.85
N SER A 232 14.93 -8.20 6.09
CA SER A 232 16.23 -8.79 6.43
C SER A 232 17.23 -8.70 5.27
N MET A 233 16.77 -8.87 4.03
CA MET A 233 17.60 -8.73 2.83
C MET A 233 17.97 -7.28 2.58
N PHE A 234 17.04 -6.33 2.76
CA PHE A 234 17.35 -4.90 2.68
C PHE A 234 18.44 -4.53 3.69
N ASN A 235 18.26 -4.91 4.97
CA ASN A 235 19.23 -4.66 6.02
C ASN A 235 20.58 -5.32 5.71
N GLN A 236 20.61 -6.53 5.14
CA GLN A 236 21.86 -7.19 4.76
C GLN A 236 22.59 -6.49 3.60
N LEU A 237 21.86 -6.05 2.57
CA LEU A 237 22.45 -5.56 1.32
C LEU A 237 22.69 -4.04 1.27
N ALA A 238 21.95 -3.26 2.06
CA ALA A 238 22.10 -1.80 2.12
C ALA A 238 23.03 -1.37 3.26
N HIS A 239 23.05 -2.09 4.39
CA HIS A 239 23.78 -1.67 5.59
C HIS A 239 25.29 -1.96 5.55
N ASP A 240 25.88 -2.25 4.39
CA ASP A 240 27.33 -2.08 4.23
C ASP A 240 27.70 -0.58 4.27
N ASP A 241 26.81 0.31 3.81
CA ASP A 241 26.94 1.77 3.94
C ASP A 241 26.48 2.24 5.34
N PRO A 242 27.32 2.98 6.11
CA PRO A 242 26.91 3.61 7.37
C PRO A 242 25.68 4.51 7.29
N PHE A 243 25.38 5.10 6.12
CA PHE A 243 24.18 5.91 5.93
C PHE A 243 22.90 5.08 6.06
N TRP A 244 22.85 3.89 5.45
CA TRP A 244 21.66 3.04 5.52
C TRP A 244 21.49 2.40 6.91
N LYS A 245 22.58 2.15 7.65
CA LYS A 245 22.54 1.65 9.05
C LYS A 245 21.69 2.48 10.02
N GLN A 246 21.42 3.75 9.71
CA GLN A 246 20.57 4.60 10.56
C GLN A 246 19.06 4.29 10.43
N PHE A 247 18.67 3.51 9.41
CA PHE A 247 17.28 3.14 9.15
C PHE A 247 16.90 1.84 9.88
N GLN A 248 15.67 1.80 10.40
CA GLN A 248 15.06 0.65 11.07
C GLN A 248 13.82 0.21 10.31
N SER A 249 13.68 -1.09 10.07
CA SER A 249 12.54 -1.66 9.34
C SER A 249 11.28 -1.70 10.20
N ILE A 250 10.16 -1.24 9.64
CA ILE A 250 8.81 -1.32 10.18
C ILE A 250 8.07 -2.36 9.34
N VAL A 251 7.98 -3.59 9.85
CA VAL A 251 7.25 -4.68 9.18
C VAL A 251 5.77 -4.57 9.52
N PRO A 252 4.86 -4.38 8.53
CA PRO A 252 3.45 -4.23 8.82
C PRO A 252 2.80 -5.55 9.25
N GLU A 253 1.92 -5.48 10.26
CA GLU A 253 1.11 -6.62 10.71
C GLU A 253 0.32 -7.20 9.52
N GLY A 254 0.54 -8.48 9.26
CA GLY A 254 -0.07 -9.16 8.13
C GLY A 254 0.37 -8.63 6.76
N GLY A 255 1.58 -8.06 6.63
CA GLY A 255 2.13 -7.40 5.44
C GLY A 255 2.37 -8.25 4.18
N ALA A 256 2.00 -9.54 4.17
CA ALA A 256 2.32 -10.43 3.04
C ALA A 256 1.66 -10.00 1.71
N THR A 257 2.41 -10.00 0.61
CA THR A 257 1.89 -9.83 -0.75
C THR A 257 1.20 -11.12 -1.25
N ALA A 258 0.39 -11.04 -2.32
CA ALA A 258 -0.22 -12.23 -2.91
C ALA A 258 0.88 -13.08 -3.58
N HIS A 259 0.90 -14.37 -3.26
CA HIS A 259 1.97 -15.25 -3.69
C HIS A 259 1.87 -15.60 -5.18
N SER A 260 3.04 -15.80 -5.82
CA SER A 260 3.29 -16.19 -7.23
C SER A 260 3.44 -15.07 -8.26
N SER A 261 2.93 -13.85 -8.04
CA SER A 261 3.27 -12.69 -8.89
C SER A 261 4.47 -11.89 -8.38
N ASN A 262 4.74 -11.93 -7.07
CA ASN A 262 5.70 -11.05 -6.41
C ASN A 262 7.09 -11.68 -6.18
N PRO A 263 8.21 -10.93 -6.37
CA PRO A 263 9.57 -11.43 -6.12
C PRO A 263 9.88 -11.72 -4.64
N SER A 264 9.13 -11.13 -3.72
CA SER A 264 9.26 -11.30 -2.27
C SER A 264 7.88 -11.23 -1.61
N MET A 265 7.65 -12.07 -0.59
CA MET A 265 6.39 -12.06 0.16
C MET A 265 6.27 -10.87 1.11
N GLN A 266 7.40 -10.34 1.61
CA GLN A 266 7.43 -9.23 2.58
C GLN A 266 8.04 -7.94 1.98
N GLY A 267 7.95 -7.77 0.66
CA GLY A 267 8.47 -6.60 -0.05
C GLY A 267 7.76 -5.29 0.30
N ASP A 268 6.50 -5.39 0.74
CA ASP A 268 5.64 -4.29 1.17
C ASP A 268 5.93 -3.91 2.64
N PHE A 269 6.83 -2.96 2.88
CA PHE A 269 7.17 -2.47 4.22
C PHE A 269 7.62 -1.00 4.25
N ALA A 270 8.09 -0.52 5.41
CA ALA A 270 8.69 0.80 5.54
C ALA A 270 10.02 0.77 6.30
N VAL A 271 10.89 1.75 6.09
CA VAL A 271 12.07 2.00 6.92
C VAL A 271 12.07 3.44 7.44
N THR A 272 12.51 3.63 8.69
CA THR A 272 12.55 4.96 9.32
C THR A 272 13.86 5.24 10.05
N THR A 273 14.25 6.51 10.14
CA THR A 273 15.41 6.93 10.97
C THR A 273 15.04 7.24 12.41
N ALA A 274 13.76 7.50 12.72
CA ALA A 274 13.34 7.92 14.06
C ALA A 274 11.84 7.70 14.32
N GLY A 275 11.47 7.80 15.60
CA GLY A 275 10.11 7.63 16.07
C GLY A 275 9.73 6.19 16.37
N ALA A 276 8.61 6.01 17.08
CA ALA A 276 7.98 4.72 17.29
C ALA A 276 6.84 4.56 16.27
N TRP A 277 6.92 3.53 15.44
CA TRP A 277 5.98 3.27 14.35
C TRP A 277 5.37 1.88 14.45
N GLN A 278 4.12 1.77 14.04
CA GLN A 278 3.38 0.52 13.85
C GLN A 278 2.82 0.50 12.43
N GLY A 279 2.96 -0.63 11.74
CA GLY A 279 2.39 -0.84 10.41
C GLY A 279 1.35 -1.94 10.41
N LYS A 280 0.37 -1.88 9.50
CA LYS A 280 -0.63 -2.93 9.27
C LYS A 280 -1.09 -2.94 7.82
N ALA A 281 -1.27 -4.12 7.22
CA ALA A 281 -1.92 -4.25 5.92
C ALA A 281 -3.45 -4.25 6.05
N MET A 282 -4.13 -3.53 5.17
CA MET A 282 -5.60 -3.45 5.09
C MET A 282 -6.17 -4.62 4.28
N GLY A 283 -7.32 -5.15 4.71
CA GLY A 283 -8.00 -6.26 4.04
C GLY A 283 -7.48 -7.65 4.43
N SER A 284 -8.10 -8.69 3.88
CA SER A 284 -7.84 -10.08 4.28
C SER A 284 -6.46 -10.58 3.83
N PRO A 285 -5.70 -11.28 4.69
CA PRO A 285 -4.46 -11.96 4.28
C PRO A 285 -4.70 -13.12 3.30
N SER A 286 -5.94 -13.58 3.12
CA SER A 286 -6.28 -14.64 2.17
C SER A 286 -6.41 -14.19 0.72
N PHE A 287 -6.34 -12.88 0.41
CA PHE A 287 -6.47 -12.32 -0.94
C PHE A 287 -7.72 -12.71 -1.77
N GLN A 288 -8.71 -13.40 -1.19
CA GLN A 288 -9.95 -13.83 -1.85
C GLN A 288 -10.77 -12.73 -2.57
N ILE A 289 -10.56 -11.46 -2.24
CA ILE A 289 -11.17 -10.34 -2.96
C ILE A 289 -10.43 -10.13 -4.31
N PHE A 290 -9.11 -10.05 -4.26
CA PHE A 290 -8.24 -10.03 -5.43
C PHE A 290 -8.44 -11.27 -6.31
N GLU A 291 -8.48 -12.48 -5.76
CA GLU A 291 -8.69 -13.73 -6.52
C GLU A 291 -10.04 -13.79 -7.25
N ARG A 292 -11.11 -13.20 -6.67
CA ARG A 292 -12.41 -13.09 -7.35
C ARG A 292 -12.40 -12.04 -8.44
N TYR A 293 -11.76 -10.89 -8.20
CA TYR A 293 -11.59 -9.85 -9.22
C TYR A 293 -10.75 -10.35 -10.40
N ALA A 294 -9.65 -11.04 -10.11
CA ALA A 294 -8.81 -11.80 -11.03
C ALA A 294 -9.60 -12.73 -11.97
N ALA A 295 -10.49 -13.55 -11.41
CA ALA A 295 -11.35 -14.44 -12.17
C ALA A 295 -12.32 -13.65 -13.09
N GLN A 296 -12.92 -12.58 -12.58
CA GLN A 296 -13.81 -11.69 -13.36
C GLN A 296 -13.07 -10.99 -14.51
N VAL A 297 -11.85 -10.50 -14.29
CA VAL A 297 -10.98 -9.93 -15.34
C VAL A 297 -10.70 -11.00 -16.40
N SER A 298 -10.32 -12.20 -15.98
CA SER A 298 -9.98 -13.30 -16.90
C SER A 298 -11.18 -13.72 -17.75
N GLN A 299 -12.37 -13.83 -17.15
CA GLN A 299 -13.62 -14.11 -17.86
C GLN A 299 -13.95 -13.01 -18.87
N ALA A 300 -13.90 -11.74 -18.47
CA ALA A 300 -14.18 -10.60 -19.36
C ALA A 300 -13.21 -10.54 -20.55
N LEU A 301 -11.94 -10.94 -20.35
CA LEU A 301 -10.96 -11.07 -21.44
C LEU A 301 -11.32 -12.22 -22.39
N CYS A 302 -11.66 -13.41 -21.89
CA CYS A 302 -12.15 -14.53 -22.71
C CYS A 302 -13.35 -14.13 -23.58
N GLU A 303 -14.40 -13.56 -22.95
CA GLU A 303 -15.61 -13.10 -23.64
C GLU A 303 -15.27 -12.07 -24.73
N ARG A 304 -14.37 -11.13 -24.45
CA ARG A 304 -13.96 -10.11 -25.42
C ARG A 304 -13.15 -10.68 -26.59
N ILE A 305 -12.27 -11.66 -26.35
CA ILE A 305 -11.55 -12.37 -27.43
C ILE A 305 -12.54 -13.14 -28.31
N HIS A 306 -13.50 -13.85 -27.71
CA HIS A 306 -14.55 -14.54 -28.46
C HIS A 306 -15.40 -13.59 -29.30
N LEU A 307 -15.83 -12.44 -28.76
CA LEU A 307 -16.59 -11.43 -29.50
C LEU A 307 -15.78 -10.83 -30.67
N LYS A 308 -14.49 -10.51 -30.46
CA LYS A 308 -13.59 -10.05 -31.55
C LYS A 308 -13.46 -11.11 -32.64
N ASN A 309 -13.32 -12.38 -32.28
CA ASN A 309 -13.18 -13.49 -33.24
C ASN A 309 -14.49 -13.78 -33.99
N ALA A 310 -15.64 -13.72 -33.33
CA ALA A 310 -16.95 -13.81 -33.97
C ALA A 310 -17.17 -12.66 -34.97
N HIS A 311 -16.81 -11.43 -34.59
CA HIS A 311 -16.91 -10.26 -35.46
C HIS A 311 -16.02 -10.39 -36.69
N ARG A 312 -14.75 -10.78 -36.52
CA ARG A 312 -13.79 -11.06 -37.60
C ARG A 312 -14.34 -12.07 -38.61
N ARG A 313 -14.84 -13.22 -38.12
CA ARG A 313 -15.44 -14.27 -38.94
C ARG A 313 -16.72 -13.83 -39.65
N CYS A 314 -17.54 -12.99 -39.00
CA CYS A 314 -18.74 -12.42 -39.60
C CYS A 314 -18.40 -11.50 -40.79
N GLN A 315 -17.37 -10.65 -40.63
CA GLN A 315 -16.85 -9.78 -41.69
C GLN A 315 -16.26 -10.57 -42.86
N GLU A 316 -15.46 -11.60 -42.59
CA GLU A 316 -14.89 -12.51 -43.59
C GLU A 316 -15.99 -13.24 -44.38
N ALA A 317 -16.99 -13.81 -43.69
CA ALA A 317 -18.13 -14.47 -44.32
C ALA A 317 -18.99 -13.49 -45.14
N ARG A 318 -19.23 -12.28 -44.64
CA ARG A 318 -19.97 -11.23 -45.38
C ARG A 318 -19.22 -10.77 -46.64
N ARG A 319 -17.88 -10.73 -46.60
CA ARG A 319 -17.04 -10.45 -47.78
C ARG A 319 -17.16 -11.57 -48.81
N GLY A 320 -17.02 -12.83 -48.40
CA GLY A 320 -17.17 -14.00 -49.27
C GLY A 320 -18.56 -14.10 -49.91
N LEU A 321 -19.63 -13.77 -49.19
CA LEU A 321 -20.97 -13.67 -49.79
C LEU A 321 -21.10 -12.51 -50.80
N GLY A 322 -20.36 -11.41 -50.62
CA GLY A 322 -20.30 -10.32 -51.61
C GLY A 322 -19.58 -10.74 -52.90
N GLU A 323 -18.48 -11.49 -52.78
CA GLU A 323 -17.75 -12.08 -53.91
C GLU A 323 -18.62 -13.13 -54.66
N MET A 324 -19.37 -13.95 -53.92
CA MET A 324 -20.36 -14.87 -54.46
C MET A 324 -21.52 -14.14 -55.15
N GLU A 325 -22.07 -13.07 -54.56
CA GLU A 325 -23.14 -12.25 -55.16
C GLU A 325 -22.71 -11.66 -56.51
N ALA A 326 -21.47 -11.13 -56.58
CA ALA A 326 -20.89 -10.61 -57.81
C ALA A 326 -20.71 -11.71 -58.88
N SER A 327 -20.26 -12.90 -58.46
CA SER A 327 -20.04 -14.05 -59.35
C SER A 327 -21.36 -14.58 -59.94
N VAL A 328 -22.39 -14.78 -59.10
CA VAL A 328 -23.73 -15.19 -59.55
C VAL A 328 -24.38 -14.11 -60.43
N SER A 329 -24.16 -12.82 -60.12
CA SER A 329 -24.63 -11.70 -60.96
C SER A 329 -23.90 -11.58 -62.30
N HIS A 330 -22.66 -12.08 -62.41
CA HIS A 330 -21.95 -12.19 -63.68
C HIS A 330 -22.50 -13.35 -64.50
N ALA A 331 -22.56 -14.56 -63.94
CA ALA A 331 -23.11 -15.74 -64.60
C ALA A 331 -24.56 -15.53 -65.08
N ALA A 332 -25.39 -14.83 -64.30
CA ALA A 332 -26.75 -14.47 -64.69
C ALA A 332 -26.80 -13.54 -65.92
N ARG A 333 -25.85 -12.62 -66.08
CA ARG A 333 -25.73 -11.75 -67.27
C ARG A 333 -25.21 -12.55 -68.47
N ASP A 334 -24.20 -13.39 -68.27
CA ASP A 334 -23.58 -14.17 -69.34
C ASP A 334 -24.58 -15.17 -69.94
N VAL A 335 -25.41 -15.82 -69.11
CA VAL A 335 -26.46 -16.73 -69.59
C VAL A 335 -27.50 -16.01 -70.46
N VAL A 336 -27.92 -14.80 -70.06
CA VAL A 336 -28.83 -13.95 -70.85
C VAL A 336 -28.17 -13.47 -72.15
N GLN A 337 -26.90 -13.10 -72.09
CA GLN A 337 -26.15 -12.62 -73.27
C GLN A 337 -25.85 -13.72 -74.28
N LEU A 338 -25.58 -14.96 -73.83
CA LEU A 338 -25.29 -16.11 -74.69
C LEU A 338 -26.56 -16.74 -75.30
N HIS A 339 -27.72 -16.58 -74.66
CA HIS A 339 -28.99 -17.13 -75.16
C HIS A 339 -29.91 -16.00 -75.63
N SER A 340 -29.82 -15.65 -76.91
CA SER A 340 -30.61 -14.59 -77.56
C SER A 340 -32.14 -14.76 -77.52
N GLN A 341 -32.64 -15.90 -77.02
CA GLN A 341 -34.06 -16.20 -76.82
C GLN A 341 -34.50 -16.13 -75.34
N ILE A 342 -33.61 -15.79 -74.39
CA ILE A 342 -33.88 -15.76 -72.96
C ILE A 342 -33.82 -14.32 -72.44
N GLU A 343 -34.98 -13.70 -72.25
CA GLU A 343 -35.08 -12.31 -71.76
C GLU A 343 -34.65 -12.12 -70.29
N ALA A 344 -34.61 -13.20 -69.50
CA ALA A 344 -34.28 -13.13 -68.07
C ALA A 344 -33.58 -14.39 -67.57
N ALA A 345 -32.57 -14.21 -66.71
CA ALA A 345 -31.74 -15.30 -66.18
C ALA A 345 -32.57 -16.44 -65.55
N PRO A 346 -32.19 -17.72 -65.71
CA PRO A 346 -32.91 -18.88 -65.17
C PRO A 346 -33.33 -18.73 -63.70
N GLN A 347 -34.51 -19.27 -63.36
CA GLN A 347 -35.10 -19.12 -62.03
C GLN A 347 -34.14 -19.55 -60.90
N ALA A 348 -33.42 -20.67 -61.07
CA ALA A 348 -32.43 -21.14 -60.10
C ALA A 348 -31.28 -20.14 -59.81
N LEU A 349 -30.85 -19.35 -60.81
CA LEU A 349 -29.87 -18.27 -60.61
C LEU A 349 -30.48 -17.06 -59.89
N ARG A 350 -31.75 -16.73 -60.17
CA ARG A 350 -32.49 -15.70 -59.43
C ARG A 350 -32.66 -16.09 -57.96
N ASP A 351 -33.07 -17.33 -57.69
CA ASP A 351 -33.25 -17.86 -56.34
C ASP A 351 -31.94 -17.89 -55.56
N SER A 352 -30.85 -18.31 -56.22
CA SER A 352 -29.49 -18.29 -55.64
C SER A 352 -29.04 -16.85 -55.31
N LEU A 353 -29.30 -15.88 -56.19
CA LEU A 353 -28.98 -14.48 -55.94
C LEU A 353 -29.80 -13.90 -54.77
N HIS A 354 -31.08 -14.23 -54.67
CA HIS A 354 -31.93 -13.86 -53.53
C HIS A 354 -31.45 -14.50 -52.22
N ALA A 355 -31.07 -15.78 -52.23
CA ALA A 355 -30.54 -16.48 -51.05
C ALA A 355 -29.22 -15.88 -50.55
N VAL A 356 -28.27 -15.60 -51.46
CA VAL A 356 -26.99 -14.96 -51.11
C VAL A 356 -27.21 -13.56 -50.53
N ARG A 357 -28.11 -12.76 -51.12
CA ARG A 357 -28.48 -11.43 -50.59
C ARG A 357 -29.12 -11.52 -49.19
N ALA A 358 -30.05 -12.44 -48.98
CA ALA A 358 -30.69 -12.65 -47.69
C ALA A 358 -29.67 -13.06 -46.60
N ALA A 359 -28.78 -14.01 -46.90
CA ALA A 359 -27.71 -14.42 -46.00
C ALA A 359 -26.72 -13.26 -45.70
N ARG A 360 -26.38 -12.45 -46.71
CA ARG A 360 -25.50 -11.27 -46.56
C ARG A 360 -26.13 -10.20 -45.66
N LEU A 361 -27.45 -9.98 -45.76
CA LEU A 361 -28.20 -9.08 -44.87
C LEU A 361 -28.29 -9.62 -43.43
N GLN A 362 -28.48 -10.93 -43.25
CA GLN A 362 -28.44 -11.57 -41.93
C GLN A 362 -27.06 -11.41 -41.26
N LEU A 363 -25.97 -11.61 -42.01
CA LEU A 363 -24.62 -11.36 -41.50
C LEU A 363 -24.38 -9.88 -41.17
N LEU A 364 -24.89 -8.93 -41.95
CA LEU A 364 -24.79 -7.51 -41.63
C LEU A 364 -25.50 -7.16 -40.31
N SER A 365 -26.67 -7.75 -40.06
CA SER A 365 -27.39 -7.61 -38.79
C SER A 365 -26.62 -8.25 -37.62
N ALA A 366 -26.06 -9.44 -37.83
CA ALA A 366 -25.22 -10.11 -36.83
C ALA A 366 -23.94 -9.33 -36.50
N GLU A 367 -23.27 -8.74 -37.50
CA GLU A 367 -22.13 -7.84 -37.32
C GLU A 367 -22.53 -6.64 -36.46
N HIS A 368 -23.65 -5.98 -36.75
CA HIS A 368 -24.14 -4.85 -35.94
C HIS A 368 -24.41 -5.23 -34.47
N CYS A 369 -24.99 -6.40 -34.22
CA CYS A 369 -25.20 -6.93 -32.86
C CYS A 369 -23.87 -7.25 -32.13
N LEU A 370 -22.88 -7.80 -32.83
CA LEU A 370 -21.54 -8.06 -32.29
C LEU A 370 -20.79 -6.75 -32.00
N ASP A 371 -20.90 -5.77 -32.90
CA ASP A 371 -20.32 -4.44 -32.78
C ASP A 371 -20.93 -3.69 -31.57
N HIS A 372 -22.26 -3.72 -31.41
CA HIS A 372 -22.93 -3.22 -30.21
C HIS A 372 -22.47 -3.93 -28.93
N SER A 373 -22.25 -5.25 -28.97
CA SER A 373 -21.76 -6.03 -27.83
C SER A 373 -20.32 -5.68 -27.45
N LEU A 374 -19.43 -5.50 -28.44
CA LEU A 374 -18.04 -5.04 -28.26
C LEU A 374 -17.96 -3.60 -27.71
N ARG A 375 -18.94 -2.75 -28.07
CA ARG A 375 -19.11 -1.38 -27.56
C ARG A 375 -19.71 -1.33 -26.15
N ARG A 376 -20.56 -2.30 -25.77
CA ARG A 376 -21.20 -2.44 -24.44
C ARG A 376 -20.18 -2.86 -23.36
N ASN A 377 -19.20 -2.01 -23.14
CA ASN A 377 -18.15 -2.20 -22.14
C ASN A 377 -18.70 -1.92 -20.75
N VAL A 378 -18.97 -2.97 -19.97
CA VAL A 378 -19.11 -2.83 -18.51
C VAL A 378 -17.71 -2.56 -17.95
N PRO A 379 -17.44 -1.38 -17.36
CA PRO A 379 -16.12 -1.08 -16.83
C PRO A 379 -15.85 -1.93 -15.59
N LEU A 380 -14.70 -2.59 -15.55
CA LEU A 380 -14.27 -3.31 -14.35
C LEU A 380 -13.92 -2.30 -13.27
N ARG A 381 -14.57 -2.45 -12.11
CA ARG A 381 -14.34 -1.61 -10.95
C ARG A 381 -13.07 -2.05 -10.25
N ARG A 382 -12.09 -1.16 -10.21
CA ARG A 382 -10.87 -1.33 -9.46
C ARG A 382 -11.03 -0.69 -8.09
N SER A 383 -10.82 -1.50 -7.05
CA SER A 383 -10.88 -1.13 -5.64
C SER A 383 -9.48 -1.24 -5.02
N LEU A 384 -9.33 -0.75 -3.80
CA LEU A 384 -8.09 -0.82 -3.02
C LEU A 384 -7.67 -2.26 -2.69
N LEU A 385 -8.63 -3.19 -2.62
CA LEU A 385 -8.42 -4.60 -2.26
C LEU A 385 -8.41 -5.55 -3.47
N ASN A 386 -8.45 -4.99 -4.69
CA ASN A 386 -8.40 -5.72 -5.97
C ASN A 386 -6.97 -5.71 -6.56
N SER A 387 -5.93 -5.68 -5.71
CA SER A 387 -4.52 -5.80 -6.09
C SER A 387 -3.85 -6.92 -5.30
N ASP A 388 -2.76 -7.46 -5.83
CA ASP A 388 -1.86 -8.41 -5.17
C ASP A 388 -1.01 -7.79 -4.05
N HIS A 389 -0.94 -6.46 -4.00
CA HIS A 389 -0.47 -5.69 -2.85
C HIS A 389 -1.68 -5.18 -2.05
N ARG A 390 -1.56 -5.13 -0.72
CA ARG A 390 -2.60 -4.57 0.15
C ARG A 390 -2.22 -3.14 0.55
N PRO A 391 -3.19 -2.21 0.65
CA PRO A 391 -2.91 -0.89 1.20
C PRO A 391 -2.33 -1.04 2.61
N LEU A 392 -1.18 -0.42 2.86
CA LEU A 392 -0.53 -0.39 4.15
C LEU A 392 -0.98 0.85 4.92
N SER A 393 -1.12 0.71 6.22
CA SER A 393 -1.44 1.76 7.18
C SER A 393 -0.33 1.83 8.22
N PHE A 394 0.36 2.96 8.29
CA PHE A 394 1.39 3.24 9.28
C PHE A 394 0.93 4.33 10.24
N GLN A 395 1.12 4.09 11.53
CA GLN A 395 0.86 5.05 12.58
C GLN A 395 2.13 5.24 13.41
N GLY A 396 2.57 6.47 13.65
CA GLY A 396 3.80 6.69 14.42
C GLY A 396 3.97 8.07 15.03
N VAL A 397 4.86 8.15 16.02
CA VAL A 397 5.19 9.35 16.79
C VAL A 397 6.69 9.58 16.72
N LEU A 398 7.13 10.77 16.28
CA LEU A 398 8.56 11.05 16.09
C LEU A 398 9.27 11.42 17.39
N SER A 399 8.56 12.05 18.33
CA SER A 399 9.12 12.43 19.63
C SER A 399 9.27 11.25 20.60
N LYS A 400 10.37 11.23 21.38
CA LYS A 400 10.66 10.20 22.40
C LYS A 400 9.79 10.30 23.68
N ALA A 401 8.66 11.01 23.64
CA ALA A 401 7.84 11.31 24.80
C ALA A 401 7.26 10.05 25.51
N TRP A 402 7.15 8.92 24.81
CA TRP A 402 6.50 7.71 25.31
C TRP A 402 7.35 6.79 26.22
N CYS A 403 8.64 7.08 26.44
CA CYS A 403 9.51 6.25 27.29
C CYS A 403 10.10 6.96 28.52
N CYS A 404 9.73 8.22 28.77
CA CYS A 404 10.02 8.88 30.05
C CYS A 404 8.88 8.56 31.03
N GLY A 405 9.03 7.47 31.78
CA GLY A 405 8.05 7.11 32.81
C GLY A 405 7.76 8.28 33.74
N PHE A 406 6.47 8.62 33.91
CA PHE A 406 6.01 9.76 34.70
C PHE A 406 6.54 9.68 36.13
N LYS A 407 7.62 10.41 36.42
CA LYS A 407 7.99 10.77 37.79
C LYS A 407 7.04 11.88 38.24
N ILE A 408 5.91 11.47 38.81
CA ILE A 408 5.04 12.39 39.56
C ILE A 408 5.86 12.90 40.74
N LEU A 409 6.34 14.14 40.65
CA LEU A 409 7.06 14.81 41.73
C LEU A 409 6.02 15.28 42.75
N VAL A 410 5.65 14.41 43.70
CA VAL A 410 4.75 14.77 44.80
C VAL A 410 5.49 15.72 45.74
N LEU A 411 5.34 17.02 45.52
CA LEU A 411 5.75 18.05 46.46
C LEU A 411 4.76 18.09 47.63
N SER A 412 4.95 17.17 48.59
CA SER A 412 4.35 17.31 49.92
C SER A 412 5.12 18.38 50.70
N SER A 413 4.54 19.56 50.86
CA SER A 413 5.05 20.58 51.75
C SER A 413 4.98 20.09 53.20
N PHE A 414 6.12 19.73 53.77
CA PHE A 414 6.33 19.62 55.21
C PHE A 414 7.63 20.33 55.58
N ASP A 415 7.52 21.28 56.50
CA ASP A 415 8.67 21.98 57.07
C ASP A 415 9.55 20.99 57.85
N ALA A 416 10.71 20.63 57.27
CA ALA A 416 11.99 20.41 57.96
C ALA A 416 13.06 19.83 57.01
N GLY A 417 14.18 20.56 56.84
CA GLY A 417 15.50 19.98 56.52
C GLY A 417 15.63 19.17 55.22
N LEU A 418 15.91 19.85 54.11
CA LEU A 418 16.33 19.21 52.85
C LEU A 418 17.68 18.47 52.99
N ARG A 419 17.62 17.14 53.08
CA ARG A 419 18.71 16.25 52.61
C ARG A 419 18.23 15.53 51.36
N VAL A 420 18.94 15.71 50.25
CA VAL A 420 18.73 14.94 49.02
C VAL A 420 19.33 13.54 49.22
N SER A 421 18.50 12.49 49.23
CA SER A 421 18.96 11.11 49.11
C SER A 421 18.47 10.47 47.81
N GLN A 422 19.33 9.67 47.20
CA GLN A 422 19.03 8.96 45.96
C GLN A 422 18.10 7.77 46.20
N ARG A 423 17.32 7.41 45.17
CA ARG A 423 16.56 6.15 45.01
C ARG A 423 15.64 5.75 46.19
N MET A 424 14.35 6.05 46.06
CA MET A 424 13.30 5.27 46.73
C MET A 424 12.57 4.36 45.73
N PRO A 425 12.46 3.05 45.97
CA PRO A 425 11.43 2.22 45.34
C PRO A 425 10.06 2.54 45.97
N LEU A 426 9.00 2.52 45.16
CA LEU A 426 7.62 2.66 45.65
C LEU A 426 7.25 1.47 46.54
N ARG A 427 7.28 1.67 47.86
CA ARG A 427 6.80 0.70 48.85
C ARG A 427 5.34 0.98 49.20
N PHE A 428 4.44 0.09 48.79
CA PHE A 428 3.07 0.09 49.30
C PHE A 428 3.02 -0.52 50.71
N GLN A 429 2.85 0.31 51.74
CA GLN A 429 2.62 -0.18 53.11
C GLN A 429 1.13 -0.50 53.33
N LEU A 430 0.76 -1.77 53.22
CA LEU A 430 -0.52 -2.28 53.71
C LEU A 430 -0.51 -2.38 55.24
N ARG A 431 -1.04 -1.36 55.94
CA ARG A 431 -1.29 -1.46 57.39
C ARG A 431 -2.44 -2.43 57.68
N ARG A 432 -2.11 -3.63 58.16
CA ARG A 432 -3.09 -4.56 58.76
C ARG A 432 -3.58 -4.02 60.11
N THR A 433 -4.81 -3.52 60.18
CA THR A 433 -5.54 -3.33 61.44
C THR A 433 -6.34 -4.58 61.79
N ARG A 434 -5.95 -5.32 62.83
CA ARG A 434 -6.77 -6.43 63.37
C ARG A 434 -8.04 -5.88 64.06
N LYS A 435 -9.22 -6.30 63.62
CA LYS A 435 -10.42 -6.40 64.47
C LYS A 435 -10.64 -7.87 64.82
N ARG A 436 -11.07 -8.14 66.06
CA ARG A 436 -11.44 -9.48 66.54
C ARG A 436 -12.87 -9.81 66.09
N SER A 437 -13.03 -10.48 64.93
CA SER A 437 -14.14 -11.39 64.61
C SER A 437 -14.14 -11.77 63.13
N GLY A 438 -14.03 -13.07 62.84
CA GLY A 438 -14.59 -13.72 61.63
C GLY A 438 -14.08 -13.30 60.25
N ASP A 439 -14.43 -12.09 59.81
CA ASP A 439 -14.58 -11.77 58.40
C ASP A 439 -13.64 -10.65 57.92
N VAL A 440 -12.89 -10.92 56.85
CA VAL A 440 -12.04 -9.94 56.18
C VAL A 440 -12.85 -9.21 55.10
N VAL A 441 -13.65 -8.24 55.50
CA VAL A 441 -14.26 -7.28 54.56
C VAL A 441 -13.28 -6.14 54.30
N ALA A 442 -12.66 -6.13 53.10
CA ALA A 442 -11.81 -5.05 52.66
C ALA A 442 -12.65 -3.80 52.32
N THR A 443 -12.77 -2.87 53.27
CA THR A 443 -13.43 -1.57 53.04
C THR A 443 -12.43 -0.56 52.47
N ALA A 444 -12.33 -0.51 51.14
CA ALA A 444 -11.64 0.56 50.46
C ALA A 444 -12.44 1.87 50.60
N LYS A 445 -11.90 2.86 51.34
CA LYS A 445 -12.32 4.25 51.14
C LYS A 445 -11.65 4.76 49.86
N PRO A 446 -12.40 5.20 48.84
CA PRO A 446 -11.78 5.76 47.66
C PRO A 446 -11.16 7.11 48.00
N LEU A 447 -9.83 7.22 47.91
CA LEU A 447 -9.25 8.47 47.44
C LEU A 447 -9.66 8.56 45.98
N CYS A 448 -10.51 9.53 45.63
CA CYS A 448 -10.96 9.71 44.26
C CYS A 448 -9.84 10.31 43.41
N VAL A 449 -8.93 9.46 42.95
CA VAL A 449 -8.07 9.75 41.81
C VAL A 449 -8.86 9.30 40.58
N LEU A 450 -9.29 10.25 39.78
CA LEU A 450 -9.91 10.01 38.47
C LEU A 450 -8.85 9.48 37.50
N CYS A 451 -8.61 8.17 37.57
CA CYS A 451 -8.01 7.40 36.49
C CYS A 451 -9.15 6.73 35.70
N GLU A 452 -9.68 7.42 34.69
CA GLU A 452 -10.41 6.73 33.62
C GLU A 452 -9.40 5.88 32.83
N VAL A 453 -9.35 4.59 33.15
CA VAL A 453 -8.62 3.58 32.40
C VAL A 453 -9.50 2.35 32.27
N GLN A 454 -9.95 2.06 31.04
CA GLN A 454 -10.10 0.72 30.43
C GLN A 454 -10.97 0.78 29.15
N PRO A 455 -10.96 -0.26 28.29
CA PRO A 455 -9.90 -1.21 27.92
C PRO A 455 -9.61 -1.10 26.39
N ALA A 456 -8.76 -1.86 25.70
CA ALA A 456 -7.83 -2.97 25.96
C ALA A 456 -6.58 -2.75 25.05
N THR A 457 -5.62 -3.64 24.74
CA THR A 457 -5.31 -5.06 25.02
C THR A 457 -3.79 -5.19 25.20
N CYS A 458 -3.29 -5.50 26.39
CA CYS A 458 -1.94 -6.07 26.56
C CYS A 458 -1.78 -6.74 27.94
N TRP A 459 -2.38 -7.92 28.13
CA TRP A 459 -2.15 -8.77 29.30
C TRP A 459 -1.54 -10.10 28.86
N LYS A 460 -0.22 -10.21 28.98
CA LYS A 460 0.56 -11.46 29.13
C LYS A 460 2.00 -11.12 29.55
N MET A 461 2.66 -12.06 30.24
CA MET A 461 4.06 -12.02 30.71
C MET A 461 4.37 -11.45 32.11
N PHE A 462 3.48 -11.59 33.11
CA PHE A 462 3.92 -11.71 34.51
C PHE A 462 3.02 -12.70 35.26
N GLU A 463 3.58 -13.79 35.77
CA GLU A 463 2.93 -14.64 36.77
C GLU A 463 3.48 -14.27 38.16
N PRO A 464 2.63 -14.17 39.20
CA PRO A 464 3.08 -13.85 40.55
C PRO A 464 3.58 -15.10 41.27
N GLU A 465 4.87 -15.13 41.62
CA GLU A 465 5.40 -16.11 42.57
C GLU A 465 5.37 -15.55 44.00
N TRP A 466 4.98 -16.42 44.94
CA TRP A 466 4.98 -16.12 46.37
C TRP A 466 6.32 -16.50 46.99
N VAL A 467 7.09 -15.51 47.42
CA VAL A 467 8.35 -15.73 48.15
C VAL A 467 8.12 -15.31 49.60
N GLY A 468 7.55 -16.23 50.37
CA GLY A 468 7.14 -15.98 51.76
C GLY A 468 5.93 -15.05 51.84
N ASN A 469 6.04 -13.98 52.64
CA ASN A 469 4.96 -12.99 52.84
C ASN A 469 4.94 -11.85 51.81
N GLU A 470 5.76 -11.93 50.76
CA GLU A 470 5.87 -10.92 49.70
C GLU A 470 5.54 -11.53 48.33
N VAL A 471 4.92 -10.74 47.46
CA VAL A 471 4.61 -11.11 46.07
C VAL A 471 5.63 -10.44 45.17
N ALA A 472 6.37 -11.23 44.39
CA ALA A 472 7.31 -10.74 43.40
C ALA A 472 6.80 -11.00 41.98
N PHE A 473 7.04 -10.05 41.07
CA PHE A 473 6.76 -10.22 39.65
C PHE A 473 8.08 -10.45 38.91
N VAL A 474 8.28 -11.67 38.41
CA VAL A 474 9.49 -12.07 37.70
C VAL A 474 9.21 -12.08 36.19
N PRO A 475 10.09 -11.55 35.33
CA PRO A 475 9.94 -11.67 33.87
C PRO A 475 10.12 -13.13 33.45
N VAL A 476 9.16 -13.68 32.71
CA VAL A 476 9.29 -15.04 32.12
C VAL A 476 10.29 -14.97 30.96
N GLY A 477 11.55 -15.36 31.17
CA GLY A 477 12.55 -15.21 30.10
C GLY A 477 14.02 -15.52 30.34
N THR A 478 14.41 -16.46 31.23
CA THR A 478 15.78 -17.02 31.20
C THR A 478 15.76 -18.54 31.37
N ALA A 479 15.65 -19.25 30.24
CA ALA A 479 15.98 -20.67 30.18
C ALA A 479 17.50 -20.84 30.26
N LEU A 480 18.01 -21.04 31.48
CA LEU A 480 19.40 -21.43 31.71
C LEU A 480 19.61 -22.88 31.23
N LEU A 481 20.35 -23.05 30.14
CA LEU A 481 20.90 -24.33 29.73
C LEU A 481 22.00 -24.76 30.71
N SER A 482 21.63 -25.53 31.74
CA SER A 482 22.58 -26.23 32.61
C SER A 482 22.38 -27.74 32.55
N ARG A 483 23.44 -28.45 32.13
CA ARG A 483 23.50 -29.92 32.05
C ARG A 483 23.24 -30.57 33.41
N VAL A 484 22.50 -31.67 33.42
CA VAL A 484 22.59 -32.71 34.46
C VAL A 484 22.61 -34.08 33.78
N THR A 485 23.73 -34.79 33.93
CA THR A 485 23.84 -36.24 33.66
C THR A 485 23.13 -37.04 34.76
N PRO A 486 22.45 -38.16 34.44
CA PRO A 486 21.81 -38.99 35.45
C PRO A 486 22.84 -39.82 36.24
N PRO A 487 22.59 -40.09 37.53
CA PRO A 487 23.29 -41.13 38.28
C PRO A 487 22.50 -42.46 38.24
N VAL A 488 23.22 -43.54 37.90
CA VAL A 488 22.86 -44.98 38.00
C VAL A 488 21.69 -45.43 37.11
#